data_AF-A0A357MXC5-F1
#
_entry.id   AF-A0A357MXC5-F1
#
_cell.length_a   1.000
_cell.length_b   1.000
_cell.length_c   1.000
_cell.angle_alpha   90.00
_cell.angle_beta   90.00
_cell.angle_gamma   90.00
#
_symmetry.space_group_name_H-M   'P 1'
#
loop_
_entity.id
_entity.type
_entity.pdbx_description
1 polymer ?
#
loop_
_entity_poly.entity_id
_entity_poly.type
_entity_poly.pdbx_seq_one_letter_code
_entity_poly.pdbx_strand_id
1 'polypeptide(L)'
;MAGSLFSAVLKLIWPFPVQEEGEEGGAADANLAFTPRVHVISDFGDAHHLAANEATPQTIRDALQSVDWVHGFHQVVVVVEPGVSMEVGGSLDPQHGLSAMYENHAEGVQAVIIDPPSSVDEMQDILLSFIEGGDTWKNEYAFQFHGGAADVGSSTRW
;
A
#
# COMPACT_ATOMS: atom_id res chain seq x y z
N MET A 1 30.45 14.02 -3.13
CA MET A 1 30.00 12.88 -3.96
C MET A 1 29.34 11.88 -3.02
N ALA A 2 28.04 12.03 -2.82
CA ALA A 2 27.23 11.05 -2.09
C ALA A 2 25.91 10.99 -2.87
N GLY A 3 25.84 10.07 -3.83
CA GLY A 3 24.62 9.81 -4.59
C GLY A 3 23.68 9.04 -3.68
N SER A 4 22.54 9.65 -3.36
CA SER A 4 21.41 8.94 -2.78
C SER A 4 20.89 7.96 -3.83
N LEU A 5 21.07 6.67 -3.58
CA LEU A 5 20.54 5.56 -4.37
C LEU A 5 19.23 5.08 -3.75
N PHE A 6 18.22 5.94 -3.68
CA PHE A 6 16.84 5.51 -3.43
C PHE A 6 15.95 6.05 -4.54
N SER A 7 16.19 5.56 -5.75
CA SER A 7 15.28 5.76 -6.87
C SER A 7 15.19 4.47 -7.67
N ALA A 8 14.62 3.45 -7.04
CA ALA A 8 14.02 2.33 -7.76
C ALA A 8 12.51 2.57 -7.76
N VAL A 9 12.05 3.43 -8.67
CA VAL A 9 10.62 3.50 -9.01
C VAL A 9 10.30 2.18 -9.72
N LEU A 10 9.83 1.18 -8.98
CA LEU A 10 9.17 0.02 -9.57
C LEU A 10 7.86 0.53 -10.18
N LYS A 11 7.90 0.85 -11.47
CA LYS A 11 6.68 1.00 -12.28
C LYS A 11 6.08 -0.39 -12.50
N LEU A 12 5.43 -0.93 -11.48
CA LEU A 12 4.45 -2.00 -11.68
C LEU A 12 3.20 -1.36 -12.26
N ILE A 13 3.20 -1.21 -13.59
CA ILE A 13 1.96 -1.04 -14.34
C ILE A 13 1.19 -2.35 -14.13
N TRP A 14 0.26 -2.32 -13.18
CA TRP A 14 -0.62 -3.44 -12.86
C TRP A 14 -1.34 -3.91 -14.13
N PRO A 15 -1.08 -5.12 -14.66
CA PRO A 15 -1.80 -5.61 -15.82
C PRO A 15 -2.98 -6.43 -15.30
N PHE A 16 -4.09 -5.78 -14.96
CA PHE A 16 -5.36 -6.52 -15.00
C PHE A 16 -5.80 -6.61 -16.47
N PRO A 17 -5.90 -7.80 -17.08
CA PRO A 17 -6.86 -7.94 -18.17
C PRO A 17 -8.25 -7.67 -17.58
N VAL A 18 -8.95 -6.68 -18.11
CA VAL A 18 -10.41 -6.58 -17.93
C VAL A 18 -10.97 -7.90 -18.41
N GLN A 19 -11.49 -8.69 -17.48
CA GLN A 19 -12.15 -9.94 -17.79
C GLN A 19 -13.50 -9.57 -18.40
N GLU A 20 -13.68 -9.77 -19.70
CA GLU A 20 -14.97 -9.61 -20.37
C GLU A 20 -15.96 -10.62 -19.76
N GLU A 21 -16.88 -10.12 -18.94
CA GLU A 21 -18.01 -10.89 -18.44
C GLU A 21 -19.06 -11.03 -19.54
N GLY A 22 -19.50 -12.27 -19.77
CA GLY A 22 -20.66 -12.56 -20.58
C GLY A 22 -21.92 -11.96 -19.95
N GLU A 23 -22.71 -11.30 -20.79
CA GLU A 23 -24.02 -10.76 -20.45
C GLU A 23 -24.99 -11.87 -20.01
N GLU A 24 -25.52 -11.78 -18.79
CA GLU A 24 -26.90 -12.18 -18.53
C GLU A 24 -27.52 -11.31 -17.43
N GLY A 25 -28.71 -10.81 -17.72
CA GLY A 25 -29.33 -9.67 -17.06
C GLY A 25 -29.63 -9.83 -15.57
N GLY A 26 -29.30 -8.77 -14.84
CA GLY A 26 -29.85 -8.41 -13.55
C GLY A 26 -29.36 -7.00 -13.26
N ALA A 27 -30.25 -6.06 -12.99
CA ALA A 27 -29.85 -4.75 -12.48
C ALA A 27 -29.20 -4.99 -11.11
N ALA A 28 -27.89 -5.24 -11.10
CA ALA A 28 -27.12 -5.52 -9.92
C ALA A 28 -27.09 -4.24 -9.08
N ASP A 29 -27.56 -4.39 -7.85
CA ASP A 29 -27.70 -3.33 -6.88
C ASP A 29 -26.38 -2.55 -6.75
N ALA A 30 -26.38 -1.31 -7.24
CA ALA A 30 -25.24 -0.41 -7.20
C ALA A 30 -25.02 0.12 -5.77
N ASN A 31 -24.68 -0.79 -4.85
CA ASN A 31 -24.16 -0.45 -3.51
C ASN A 31 -23.55 -1.67 -2.79
N LEU A 32 -22.83 -2.55 -3.49
CA LEU A 32 -21.97 -3.50 -2.80
C LEU A 32 -20.83 -2.73 -2.16
N ALA A 33 -20.91 -2.54 -0.84
CA ALA A 33 -19.82 -1.98 -0.05
C ALA A 33 -18.56 -2.81 -0.30
N PHE A 34 -17.48 -2.16 -0.74
CA PHE A 34 -16.20 -2.83 -0.91
C PHE A 34 -15.71 -3.31 0.46
N THR A 35 -15.32 -4.58 0.55
CA THR A 35 -14.71 -5.13 1.76
C THR A 35 -13.19 -4.96 1.66
N PRO A 36 -12.54 -4.30 2.63
CA PRO A 36 -11.07 -4.18 2.64
C PRO A 36 -10.39 -5.54 2.56
N ARG A 37 -9.27 -5.67 1.83
CA ARG A 37 -8.55 -6.94 1.60
C ARG A 37 -7.08 -6.83 1.93
N VAL A 38 -6.45 -7.97 2.22
CA VAL A 38 -5.02 -8.07 2.53
C VAL A 38 -4.32 -8.94 1.49
N HIS A 39 -3.25 -8.40 0.89
CA HIS A 39 -2.39 -9.10 -0.05
C HIS A 39 -0.98 -9.19 0.50
N VAL A 40 -0.26 -10.24 0.10
CA VAL A 40 1.16 -10.41 0.40
C VAL A 40 1.90 -10.56 -0.92
N ILE A 41 2.97 -9.78 -1.05
CA ILE A 41 3.93 -9.87 -2.14
C ILE A 41 5.27 -10.28 -1.51
N SER A 42 5.84 -11.39 -1.94
CA SER A 42 7.06 -11.96 -1.38
C SER A 42 8.07 -12.29 -2.48
N ASP A 43 9.23 -12.81 -2.05
CA ASP A 43 10.30 -13.25 -2.95
C ASP A 43 10.73 -12.16 -3.95
N PHE A 44 10.97 -10.94 -3.45
CA PHE A 44 11.36 -9.78 -4.26
C PHE A 44 10.34 -9.39 -5.35
N GLY A 45 9.07 -9.72 -5.14
CA GLY A 45 7.98 -9.42 -6.08
C GLY A 45 7.56 -10.60 -6.95
N ASP A 46 8.27 -11.74 -6.87
CA ASP A 46 8.00 -12.91 -7.71
C ASP A 46 6.77 -13.72 -7.26
N ALA A 47 6.36 -13.58 -6.00
CA ALA A 47 5.20 -14.25 -5.44
C ALA A 47 4.14 -13.26 -4.97
N HIS A 48 2.90 -13.44 -5.41
CA HIS A 48 1.75 -12.64 -4.99
C HIS A 48 0.58 -13.55 -4.63
N HIS A 49 -0.07 -13.27 -3.51
CA HIS A 49 -1.32 -13.92 -3.17
C HIS A 49 -2.25 -13.03 -2.34
N LEU A 50 -3.55 -13.35 -2.40
CA LEU A 50 -4.56 -12.80 -1.52
C LEU A 50 -4.48 -13.55 -0.18
N ALA A 51 -4.05 -12.85 0.87
CA ALA A 51 -3.93 -13.41 2.21
C ALA A 51 -5.28 -13.44 2.94
N ALA A 52 -6.12 -12.41 2.74
CA ALA A 52 -7.46 -12.36 3.32
C ALA A 52 -8.46 -11.57 2.48
N ASN A 53 -9.70 -12.04 2.44
CA ASN A 53 -10.85 -11.35 1.82
C ASN A 53 -11.44 -10.23 2.68
N GLU A 54 -10.98 -10.10 3.92
CA GLU A 54 -11.39 -9.06 4.87
C GLU A 54 -10.16 -8.60 5.66
N ALA A 55 -9.87 -7.29 5.65
CA ALA A 55 -8.83 -6.69 6.46
C ALA A 55 -9.37 -6.45 7.87
N THR A 56 -8.84 -7.23 8.81
CA THR A 56 -9.11 -7.14 10.24
C THR A 56 -7.77 -7.08 10.97
N PRO A 57 -7.73 -6.68 12.24
CA PRO A 57 -6.48 -6.68 12.99
C PRO A 57 -5.78 -8.03 13.02
N GLN A 58 -6.55 -9.12 13.08
CA GLN A 58 -6.00 -10.46 13.09
C GLN A 58 -5.47 -10.86 11.71
N THR A 59 -6.20 -10.60 10.62
CA THR A 59 -5.75 -10.99 9.27
C THR A 59 -4.52 -10.19 8.82
N ILE A 60 -4.41 -8.92 9.24
CA ILE A 60 -3.19 -8.11 9.03
C ILE A 60 -2.02 -8.71 9.80
N ARG A 61 -2.21 -9.05 11.08
CA ARG A 61 -1.16 -9.69 11.89
C ARG A 61 -0.70 -11.01 11.27
N ASP A 62 -1.64 -11.87 10.87
CA ASP A 62 -1.34 -13.16 10.26
C ASP A 62 -0.55 -12.99 8.96
N ALA A 63 -0.92 -12.01 8.13
CA ALA A 63 -0.21 -11.69 6.90
C ALA A 63 1.23 -11.23 7.18
N LEU A 64 1.43 -10.29 8.13
CA LEU A 64 2.76 -9.83 8.53
C LEU A 64 3.61 -10.96 9.11
N GLN A 65 3.02 -11.92 9.81
CA GLN A 65 3.73 -13.08 10.38
C GLN A 65 4.02 -14.20 9.37
N SER A 66 3.47 -14.12 8.16
CA SER A 66 3.59 -15.18 7.14
C SER A 66 4.90 -15.16 6.35
N VAL A 67 5.71 -14.10 6.48
CA VAL A 67 6.92 -13.88 5.69
C VAL A 67 8.17 -13.68 6.57
N ASP A 68 9.35 -13.95 6.02
CA ASP A 68 10.63 -13.79 6.71
C ASP A 68 11.24 -12.41 6.44
N TRP A 69 10.84 -11.43 7.24
CA TRP A 69 11.33 -10.06 7.13
C TRP A 69 12.85 -9.91 7.28
N VAL A 70 13.55 -10.84 7.94
CA VAL A 70 14.99 -10.71 8.19
C VAL A 70 15.80 -11.12 6.96
N HIS A 71 15.38 -12.15 6.25
CA HIS A 71 16.15 -12.71 5.13
C HIS A 71 15.53 -12.43 3.75
N GLY A 72 14.32 -11.87 3.71
CA GLY A 72 13.62 -11.57 2.47
C GLY A 72 13.27 -10.10 2.31
N PHE A 73 12.73 -9.79 1.13
CA PHE A 73 12.13 -8.50 0.80
C PHE A 73 10.66 -8.76 0.47
N HIS A 74 9.76 -8.17 1.27
CA HIS A 74 8.34 -8.50 1.28
C HIS A 74 7.50 -7.23 1.36
N GLN A 75 6.23 -7.35 0.98
CA GLN A 75 5.24 -6.30 1.11
C GLN A 75 3.92 -6.91 1.59
N VAL A 76 3.26 -6.20 2.50
CA VAL A 76 1.88 -6.47 2.89
C VAL A 76 1.05 -5.26 2.49
N VAL A 77 0.06 -5.49 1.64
CA VAL A 77 -0.77 -4.44 1.04
C VAL A 77 -2.20 -4.59 1.55
N VAL A 78 -2.72 -3.53 2.15
CA VAL A 78 -4.13 -3.42 2.52
C VAL A 78 -4.83 -2.53 1.49
N VAL A 79 -5.85 -3.07 0.85
CA VAL A 79 -6.69 -2.36 -0.12
C VAL A 79 -8.04 -2.09 0.52
N VAL A 80 -8.42 -0.82 0.68
CA VAL A 80 -9.69 -0.42 1.32
C VAL A 80 -10.77 -0.04 0.31
N GLU A 81 -10.36 0.33 -0.91
CA GLU A 81 -11.24 0.58 -2.06
C GLU A 81 -10.47 0.25 -3.35
N PRO A 82 -11.14 0.03 -4.50
CA PRO A 82 -10.44 -0.16 -5.76
C PRO A 82 -9.50 1.02 -6.07
N GLY A 83 -8.20 0.75 -6.06
CA GLY A 83 -7.16 1.74 -6.31
C GLY A 83 -6.77 2.61 -5.10
N VAL A 84 -7.27 2.32 -3.90
CA VAL A 84 -6.86 2.97 -2.64
C VAL A 84 -6.24 1.94 -1.70
N SER A 85 -4.95 2.11 -1.39
CA SER A 85 -4.20 1.14 -0.60
C SER A 85 -3.13 1.76 0.29
N MET A 86 -2.75 1.01 1.32
CA MET A 86 -1.55 1.22 2.12
C MET A 86 -0.71 -0.05 2.07
N GLU A 87 0.56 0.12 1.78
CA GLU A 87 1.57 -0.93 1.81
C GLU A 87 2.55 -0.67 2.95
N VAL A 88 2.97 -1.74 3.61
CA VAL A 88 4.22 -1.80 4.38
C VAL A 88 5.12 -2.86 3.77
N GLY A 89 6.41 -2.58 3.64
CA GLY A 89 7.31 -3.49 2.95
C GLY A 89 8.78 -3.21 3.19
N GLY A 90 9.62 -4.02 2.54
CA GLY A 90 11.07 -3.96 2.67
C GLY A 90 11.64 -5.19 3.38
N SER A 91 12.70 -4.96 4.15
CA SER A 91 13.39 -5.99 4.93
C SER A 91 13.90 -5.43 6.26
N LEU A 92 13.88 -6.25 7.30
CA LEU A 92 14.56 -6.00 8.57
C LEU A 92 16.08 -6.21 8.47
N ASP A 93 16.61 -6.65 7.33
CA ASP A 93 18.04 -6.54 7.07
C ASP A 93 18.46 -5.06 7.14
N PRO A 94 19.42 -4.70 8.01
CA PRO A 94 19.89 -3.32 8.16
C PRO A 94 20.40 -2.66 6.87
N GLN A 95 20.71 -3.43 5.82
CA GLN A 95 21.15 -2.90 4.53
C GLN A 95 19.99 -2.42 3.63
N HIS A 96 18.77 -2.89 3.86
CA HIS A 96 17.62 -2.66 2.98
C HIS A 96 16.57 -1.74 3.62
N GLY A 97 16.26 -1.97 4.90
CA GLY A 97 15.26 -1.21 5.64
C GLY A 97 13.81 -1.50 5.24
N LEU A 98 12.90 -0.94 6.03
CA LEU A 98 11.46 -1.00 5.78
C LEU A 98 10.94 0.33 5.24
N SER A 99 9.70 0.34 4.74
CA SER A 99 8.97 1.52 4.30
C SER A 99 7.46 1.29 4.40
N ALA A 100 6.70 2.37 4.31
CA ALA A 100 5.27 2.34 4.09
C ALA A 100 4.87 3.32 2.98
N MET A 101 3.88 2.95 2.17
CA MET A 101 3.43 3.73 1.03
C MET A 101 1.89 3.71 0.91
N TYR A 102 1.31 4.89 0.80
CA TYR A 102 -0.09 5.11 0.44
C TYR A 102 -0.22 5.36 -1.06
N GLU A 103 -1.29 4.83 -1.65
CA GLU A 103 -1.66 5.11 -3.03
C GLU A 103 -3.16 5.32 -3.17
N ASN A 104 -3.54 6.33 -3.97
CA ASN A 104 -4.88 6.57 -4.47
C ASN A 104 -4.80 6.84 -5.98
N HIS A 105 -5.10 5.81 -6.77
CA HIS A 105 -5.05 5.87 -8.22
C HIS A 105 -6.06 6.83 -8.83
N ALA A 106 -7.27 6.92 -8.25
CA ALA A 106 -8.33 7.79 -8.77
C ALA A 106 -7.94 9.27 -8.68
N GLU A 107 -7.22 9.64 -7.61
CA GLU A 107 -6.72 11.00 -7.39
C GLU A 107 -5.31 11.23 -7.93
N GLY A 108 -4.62 10.17 -8.37
CA GLY A 108 -3.22 10.23 -8.78
C GLY A 108 -2.30 10.66 -7.65
N VAL A 109 -2.61 10.25 -6.42
CA VAL A 109 -1.86 10.60 -5.21
C VAL A 109 -1.08 9.38 -4.74
N GLN A 110 0.18 9.60 -4.41
CA GLN A 110 1.05 8.63 -3.75
C GLN A 110 1.71 9.30 -2.56
N ALA A 111 1.94 8.57 -1.48
CA ALA A 111 2.66 9.10 -0.33
C ALA A 111 3.59 8.06 0.26
N VAL A 112 4.83 8.45 0.59
CA VAL A 112 5.82 7.56 1.23
C VAL A 112 6.07 8.06 2.64
N ILE A 113 6.14 7.14 3.60
CA ILE A 113 6.42 7.50 5.00
C ILE A 113 7.77 8.19 5.13
N ILE A 114 7.85 9.25 5.93
CA ILE A 114 9.09 10.03 6.15
C ILE A 114 10.01 9.30 7.12
N ASP A 115 9.46 8.85 8.24
CA ASP A 115 10.16 8.06 9.26
C ASP A 115 9.75 6.60 9.12
N PRO A 116 10.58 5.73 8.51
CA PRO A 116 10.16 4.37 8.19
C PRO A 116 9.98 3.52 9.45
N PRO A 117 9.09 2.51 9.41
CA PRO A 117 8.95 1.58 10.53
C PRO A 117 10.27 0.82 10.74
N SER A 118 10.52 0.42 11.97
CA SER A 118 11.70 -0.30 12.42
C SER A 118 11.38 -1.74 12.84
N SER A 119 10.10 -2.12 12.87
CA SER A 119 9.64 -3.44 13.27
C SER A 119 8.35 -3.88 12.58
N VAL A 120 8.19 -5.20 12.42
CA VAL A 120 7.08 -5.95 13.01
C VAL A 120 5.82 -5.15 13.37
N ASP A 121 5.82 -4.73 14.62
CA ASP A 121 4.69 -4.15 15.30
C ASP A 121 4.36 -2.75 14.75
N GLU A 122 5.36 -1.94 14.42
CA GLU A 122 5.14 -0.62 13.80
C GLU A 122 4.50 -0.73 12.42
N MET A 123 4.88 -1.74 11.61
CA MET A 123 4.19 -2.02 10.34
C MET A 123 2.73 -2.41 10.56
N GLN A 124 2.44 -3.20 11.60
CA GLN A 124 1.07 -3.55 11.97
C GLN A 124 0.27 -2.29 12.35
N ASP A 125 0.82 -1.43 13.19
CA ASP A 125 0.15 -0.23 13.68
C ASP A 125 -0.16 0.76 12.55
N ILE A 126 0.75 0.93 11.58
CA ILE A 126 0.50 1.72 10.37
C ILE A 126 -0.71 1.16 9.60
N LEU A 127 -0.73 -0.15 9.31
CA LEU A 127 -1.84 -0.76 8.57
C LEU A 127 -3.17 -0.71 9.34
N LEU A 128 -3.13 -0.84 10.66
CA LEU A 128 -4.31 -0.70 11.52
C LEU A 128 -4.88 0.71 11.47
N SER A 129 -4.03 1.73 11.63
CA SER A 129 -4.43 3.14 11.55
C SER A 129 -5.06 3.50 10.19
N PHE A 130 -4.67 2.78 9.13
CA PHE A 130 -5.24 2.95 7.80
C PHE A 130 -6.66 2.37 7.69
N ILE A 131 -6.91 1.17 8.23
CA ILE A 131 -8.24 0.53 8.16
C ILE A 131 -9.26 1.08 9.15
N GLU A 132 -8.82 1.80 10.18
CA GLU A 132 -9.75 2.57 11.04
C GLU A 132 -10.51 3.66 10.26
N GLY A 133 -9.99 4.05 9.09
CA GLY A 133 -10.61 5.00 8.17
C GLY A 133 -10.35 6.46 8.54
N GLY A 134 -10.80 7.35 7.66
CA GLY A 134 -10.54 8.79 7.80
C GLY A 134 -9.04 9.12 7.67
N ASP A 135 -8.61 10.13 8.44
CA ASP A 135 -7.24 10.66 8.41
C ASP A 135 -6.38 10.17 9.60
N THR A 136 -6.77 9.11 10.31
CA THR A 136 -6.04 8.61 11.50
C THR A 136 -4.56 8.38 11.21
N TRP A 137 -4.24 7.59 10.19
CA TRP A 137 -2.86 7.33 9.78
C TRP A 137 -2.08 8.61 9.41
N LYS A 138 -2.73 9.63 8.85
CA LYS A 138 -2.09 10.93 8.51
C LYS A 138 -1.78 11.78 9.75
N ASN A 139 -2.53 11.57 10.83
CA ASN A 139 -2.33 12.27 12.10
C ASN A 139 -1.24 11.61 12.95
N GLU A 140 -1.07 10.28 12.82
CA GLU A 140 -0.09 9.51 13.58
C GLU A 140 1.28 9.47 12.91
N TYR A 141 1.32 9.41 11.58
CA TYR A 141 2.53 9.20 10.80
C TYR A 141 2.73 10.30 9.76
N ALA A 142 3.96 10.76 9.60
CA ALA A 142 4.30 11.76 8.61
C ALA A 142 4.58 11.08 7.26
N PHE A 143 3.88 11.51 6.22
CA PHE A 143 4.05 11.04 4.85
C PHE A 143 4.40 12.18 3.90
N GLN A 144 5.30 11.91 2.96
CA GLN A 144 5.61 12.80 1.84
C GLN A 144 4.70 12.46 0.66
N PHE A 145 3.75 13.35 0.37
CA PHE A 145 2.78 13.20 -0.72
C PHE A 145 3.36 13.68 -2.06
N HIS A 146 2.99 12.97 -3.13
CA HIS A 146 3.36 13.23 -4.52
C HIS A 146 2.09 13.10 -5.39
N GLY A 147 1.92 14.02 -6.34
CA GLY A 147 0.75 14.03 -7.22
C GLY A 147 -0.51 14.65 -6.60
N GLY A 148 -1.65 14.51 -7.29
CA GLY A 148 -2.92 15.17 -6.98
C GLY A 148 -3.18 16.45 -7.79
N ALA A 149 -4.45 16.86 -7.87
CA ALA A 149 -4.93 17.98 -8.70
C ALA A 149 -4.30 19.36 -8.38
N ALA A 150 -3.54 19.48 -7.27
CA ALA A 150 -2.87 20.71 -6.87
C ALA A 150 -1.46 20.91 -7.49
N ASP A 151 -0.89 19.91 -8.18
CA ASP A 151 0.47 20.01 -8.73
C ASP A 151 0.53 20.69 -10.12
N VAL A 152 -0.59 21.26 -10.58
CA VAL A 152 -0.65 22.14 -11.75
C VAL A 152 -0.85 23.59 -11.30
N GLY A 153 0.14 24.15 -10.60
CA GLY A 153 0.27 25.60 -10.48
C GLY A 153 0.64 26.14 -9.10
N SER A 154 1.93 26.12 -8.77
CA SER A 154 2.50 27.16 -7.90
C SER A 154 3.98 27.40 -8.16
N SER A 155 4.33 27.70 -9.42
CA SER A 155 5.50 28.55 -9.66
C SER A 155 5.10 30.00 -9.42
N THR A 156 5.06 30.41 -8.15
CA THR A 156 5.11 31.84 -7.79
C THR A 156 6.49 32.14 -7.29
N ARG A 157 7.26 32.83 -8.15
CA ARG A 157 8.47 33.56 -7.77
C ARG A 157 8.20 34.45 -6.56
N TRP A 158 9.10 34.40 -5.59
CA TRP A 158 9.60 35.60 -4.91
C TRP A 158 11.12 35.49 -4.85
#